data_AF-A0AAI8VG27-F1
#
_entry.id   AF-A0AAI8VG27-F1
#
_cell.length_a   1.000
_cell.length_b   1.000
_cell.length_c   1.000
_cell.angle_alpha   90.00
_cell.angle_beta   90.00
_cell.angle_gamma   90.00
#
_symmetry.space_group_name_H-M   'P 1'
#
loop_
_entity.id
_entity.type
_entity.pdbx_description
1 polymer ?
#
loop_
_entity_poly.entity_id
_entity_poly.type
_entity_poly.pdbx_seq_one_letter_code
_entity_poly.pdbx_strand_id
1 'polypeptide(L)'
;MNQAAAGAAQRMPQLVIMELWDIRKHRLCIFRYDRREARPGILLLSNFEAKFSAQSERRWREVADGHDSRRYLECTEAPIPYPPGGLATGFQYLCLARRMIDDSSRMQITNEYARDFRIWLHTLQPPLQP
;
A
#
# COMPACT_ATOMS: atom_id res chain seq x y z
N MET A 1 8.11 4.71 7.83
CA MET A 1 6.93 3.81 7.80
C MET A 1 7.17 2.61 6.90
N ASN A 2 7.41 2.81 5.60
CA ASN A 2 7.70 1.75 4.63
C ASN A 2 8.90 0.83 4.97
N GLN A 3 9.99 1.34 5.58
CA GLN A 3 11.15 0.52 5.97
C GLN A 3 10.89 -0.46 7.11
N ALA A 4 10.05 -0.06 8.06
CA ALA A 4 9.66 -0.92 9.19
C ALA A 4 8.70 -2.02 8.71
N ALA A 5 7.78 -1.65 7.82
CA ALA A 5 6.85 -2.60 7.20
C ALA A 5 7.58 -3.65 6.34
N ALA A 6 8.67 -3.28 5.65
CA ALA A 6 9.49 -4.25 4.93
C ALA A 6 10.02 -5.38 5.84
N GLY A 7 10.47 -5.06 7.06
CA GLY A 7 10.94 -6.08 8.00
C GLY A 7 9.83 -6.99 8.55
N ALA A 8 8.58 -6.49 8.61
CA ALA A 8 7.43 -7.34 8.88
C ALA A 8 7.10 -8.23 7.67
N ALA A 9 7.09 -7.65 6.47
CA ALA A 9 6.81 -8.34 5.22
C ALA A 9 7.79 -9.49 4.96
N GLN A 10 9.09 -9.35 5.26
CA GLN A 10 10.09 -10.42 5.13
C GLN A 10 9.72 -11.70 5.89
N ARG A 11 8.97 -11.58 6.99
CA ARG A 11 8.54 -12.71 7.82
C ARG A 11 7.16 -13.25 7.41
N MET A 12 6.61 -12.76 6.31
CA MET A 12 5.28 -13.10 5.80
C MET A 12 5.38 -13.64 4.38
N PRO A 13 5.92 -14.85 4.16
CA PRO A 13 6.13 -15.40 2.81
C PRO A 13 4.85 -15.56 1.98
N GLN A 14 3.68 -15.60 2.64
CA GLN A 14 2.36 -15.65 2.00
C GLN A 14 1.74 -14.26 1.75
N LEU A 15 2.47 -13.18 2.02
CA LEU A 15 2.02 -11.82 1.76
C LEU A 15 1.96 -11.58 0.25
N VAL A 16 0.78 -11.27 -0.24
CA VAL A 16 0.52 -11.01 -1.67
C VAL A 16 0.32 -9.53 -1.96
N ILE A 17 -0.33 -8.81 -1.05
CA ILE A 17 -0.54 -7.36 -1.14
C ILE A 17 -0.35 -6.76 0.25
N MET A 18 0.32 -5.61 0.32
CA MET A 18 0.32 -4.75 1.49
C MET A 18 0.03 -3.32 1.06
N GLU A 19 -0.88 -2.66 1.76
CA GLU A 19 -1.13 -1.23 1.58
C GLU A 19 -0.98 -0.50 2.91
N LEU A 20 -0.13 0.53 2.91
CA LEU A 20 0.11 1.39 4.05
C LEU A 20 -0.33 2.80 3.70
N TRP A 21 -1.22 3.33 4.53
CA TRP A 21 -1.86 4.61 4.32
C TRP A 21 -1.33 5.59 5.35
N ASP A 22 -0.81 6.73 4.90
CA ASP A 22 -0.35 7.82 5.77
C ASP A 22 -1.12 9.08 5.44
N ILE A 23 -2.06 9.43 6.32
CA ILE A 23 -2.86 10.64 6.24
C ILE A 23 -2.52 11.53 7.44
N ARG A 24 -1.87 12.65 7.17
CA ARG A 24 -1.51 13.69 8.16
C ARG A 24 -2.01 15.03 7.67
N LYS A 25 -2.01 16.04 8.56
CA LYS A 25 -2.57 17.39 8.38
C LYS A 25 -2.33 18.09 7.03
N HIS A 26 -1.29 17.72 6.27
CA HIS A 26 -1.15 18.14 4.87
C HIS A 26 -0.74 17.02 3.90
N ARG A 27 -0.47 15.80 4.37
CA ARG A 27 0.11 14.74 3.55
C ARG A 27 -0.85 13.56 3.41
N LEU A 28 -1.04 13.12 2.18
CA LEU A 28 -1.75 11.91 1.79
C LEU A 28 -0.77 11.04 1.04
N CYS A 29 -0.59 9.81 1.52
CA CYS A 29 0.33 8.89 0.90
C CYS A 29 -0.19 7.45 1.00
N ILE A 30 -0.08 6.72 -0.11
CA ILE A 30 -0.24 5.26 -0.13
C ILE A 30 1.09 4.67 -0.54
N PHE A 31 1.59 3.77 0.28
CA PHE A 31 2.55 2.78 -0.16
C PHE A 31 1.82 1.48 -0.44
N ARG A 32 2.07 0.85 -1.60
CA ARG A 32 1.60 -0.49 -1.90
C ARG A 32 2.76 -1.38 -2.30
N TYR A 33 2.76 -2.60 -1.78
CA TYR A 33 3.49 -3.74 -2.33
C TYR A 33 2.47 -4.70 -2.92
N ASP A 34 2.68 -5.15 -4.16
CA ASP A 34 1.80 -6.09 -4.86
C ASP A 34 2.65 -7.09 -5.64
N ARG A 35 2.42 -8.38 -5.45
CA ARG A 35 3.11 -9.45 -6.19
C ARG A 35 2.16 -10.37 -6.96
N ARG A 36 0.91 -9.95 -7.19
CA ARG A 36 -0.04 -10.71 -8.01
C ARG A 36 0.32 -10.70 -9.48
N GLU A 37 0.95 -9.62 -9.93
CA GLU A 37 1.40 -9.50 -11.31
C GLU A 37 2.66 -10.33 -11.55
N ALA A 38 3.00 -10.51 -12.83
CA ALA A 38 4.18 -11.26 -13.25
C ALA A 38 5.50 -10.71 -12.67
N ARG A 39 5.49 -9.47 -12.16
CA ARG A 39 6.59 -8.81 -11.47
C ARG A 39 6.05 -8.17 -10.18
N PRO A 40 6.69 -8.38 -9.02
CA PRO A 40 6.35 -7.62 -7.84
C PRO A 40 6.62 -6.13 -8.07
N GLY A 41 5.70 -5.30 -7.61
CA GLY A 41 5.82 -3.85 -7.69
C GLY A 41 5.65 -3.21 -6.32
N ILE A 42 6.40 -2.14 -6.08
CA ILE A 42 6.07 -1.14 -5.08
C ILE A 42 5.58 0.14 -5.74
N LEU A 43 4.53 0.72 -5.18
CA LEU A 43 3.96 1.98 -5.64
C LEU A 43 3.86 2.96 -4.47
N LEU A 44 4.34 4.17 -4.68
CA LEU A 44 4.16 5.31 -3.79
C LEU A 44 3.28 6.36 -4.46
N LEU A 45 2.07 6.52 -3.94
CA LEU A 45 1.18 7.63 -4.28
C LEU A 45 1.34 8.70 -3.22
N SER A 46 1.49 9.96 -3.61
CA SER A 46 1.62 11.07 -2.65
C SER A 46 1.17 12.41 -3.22
N ASN A 47 0.49 13.23 -2.41
CA ASN A 47 0.08 14.59 -2.77
C ASN A 47 1.20 15.63 -2.63
N PHE A 48 2.37 15.18 -2.19
CA PHE A 48 3.64 15.90 -2.19
C PHE A 48 4.66 15.09 -2.98
N GLU A 49 5.75 15.72 -3.41
CA GLU A 49 6.93 15.00 -3.90
C GLU A 49 7.36 13.98 -2.84
N ALA A 50 7.08 12.71 -3.11
CA ALA A 50 7.51 11.60 -2.27
C ALA A 50 8.34 10.68 -3.14
N LYS A 51 9.58 10.49 -2.71
CA LYS A 51 10.51 9.55 -3.34
C LYS A 51 10.79 8.40 -2.41
N PHE A 52 10.99 7.22 -2.98
CA PHE A 52 11.60 6.15 -2.23
C PHE A 52 13.03 6.54 -1.87
N SER A 53 13.39 6.37 -0.59
CA SER A 53 14.80 6.38 -0.24
C SER A 53 15.46 5.12 -0.79
N ALA A 54 16.72 5.21 -1.22
CA ALA A 54 17.48 4.05 -1.70
C ALA A 54 17.47 2.87 -0.72
N GLN A 55 17.51 3.18 0.58
CA GLN A 55 17.40 2.17 1.65
C GLN A 55 16.00 1.51 1.70
N SER A 56 14.92 2.27 1.45
CA SER A 56 13.57 1.70 1.39
C SER A 56 13.44 0.77 0.19
N GLU A 57 13.89 1.18 -0.99
CA GLU A 57 13.86 0.31 -2.18
C GLU A 57 14.65 -0.97 -1.94
N ARG A 58 15.86 -0.86 -1.40
CA ARG A 58 16.72 -2.02 -1.12
C ARG A 58 16.00 -3.03 -0.22
N ARG A 59 15.39 -2.58 0.89
CA ARG A 59 14.66 -3.48 1.79
C ARG A 59 13.47 -4.15 1.13
N TRP A 60 12.75 -3.44 0.27
CA TRP A 60 11.62 -4.02 -0.45
C TRP A 60 12.06 -4.98 -1.56
N ARG A 61 13.24 -4.78 -2.17
CA ARG A 61 13.86 -5.79 -3.03
C ARG A 61 14.19 -7.07 -2.25
N GLU A 62 14.80 -6.94 -1.08
CA GLU A 62 15.09 -8.07 -0.19
C GLU A 62 13.80 -8.85 0.20
N VAL A 63 12.68 -8.15 0.43
CA VAL A 63 11.36 -8.78 0.65
C VAL A 63 10.92 -9.57 -0.59
N ALA A 64 10.97 -8.96 -1.78
CA ALA A 64 10.53 -9.61 -3.02
C ALA A 64 11.38 -10.84 -3.34
N ASP A 65 12.70 -10.74 -3.18
CA ASP A 65 13.64 -11.84 -3.39
C ASP A 65 13.33 -13.02 -2.44
N GLY A 66 13.06 -12.74 -1.17
CA GLY A 66 12.70 -13.75 -0.17
C GLY A 66 11.32 -14.39 -0.38
N HIS A 67 10.44 -13.75 -1.13
CA HIS A 67 9.08 -14.22 -1.46
C HIS A 67 9.03 -15.05 -2.75
N ASP A 68 10.17 -15.64 -3.14
CA ASP A 68 10.36 -16.47 -4.34
C ASP A 68 10.11 -15.70 -5.67
N SER A 69 10.19 -14.37 -5.61
CA SER A 69 10.10 -13.54 -6.80
C SER A 69 11.49 -13.33 -7.38
N ARG A 70 11.97 -14.27 -8.20
CA ARG A 70 13.24 -14.17 -8.97
C ARG A 70 13.21 -13.08 -10.06
N ARG A 71 12.51 -11.97 -9.83
CA ARG A 71 12.24 -10.93 -10.82
C ARG A 71 12.40 -9.55 -10.19
N TYR A 72 12.89 -8.63 -11.01
CA TYR A 72 13.09 -7.23 -10.68
C TYR A 72 11.86 -6.62 -10.00
N LEU A 73 12.08 -5.95 -8.87
CA LEU A 73 11.05 -5.14 -8.21
C LEU A 73 10.87 -3.84 -8.99
N GLU A 74 9.68 -3.61 -9.50
CA GLU A 74 9.33 -2.34 -10.13
C GLU A 74 9.00 -1.30 -9.05
N CYS A 75 9.66 -0.14 -9.11
CA CYS A 75 9.35 0.99 -8.23
C CYS A 75 8.60 2.04 -9.04
N THR A 76 7.41 2.41 -8.59
CA THR A 76 6.63 3.48 -9.23
C THR A 76 6.29 4.56 -8.22
N GLU A 77 6.47 5.81 -8.62
CA GLU A 77 6.09 7.00 -7.87
C GLU A 77 5.10 7.77 -8.73
N ALA A 78 3.94 8.10 -8.17
CA ALA A 78 2.98 8.92 -8.89
C ALA A 78 2.38 10.00 -7.98
N PRO A 79 2.33 11.25 -8.43
CA PRO A 79 1.66 12.30 -7.69
C PRO A 79 0.16 12.04 -7.70
N ILE A 80 -0.49 12.39 -6.60
CA ILE A 80 -1.96 12.50 -6.53
C ILE A 80 -2.31 13.97 -6.35
N PRO A 81 -3.30 14.51 -7.07
CA PRO A 81 -3.76 15.87 -6.80
C PRO A 81 -4.28 16.00 -5.37
N TYR A 82 -4.26 17.21 -4.83
CA TYR A 82 -4.86 17.46 -3.53
C TYR A 82 -6.38 17.22 -3.61
N PRO A 83 -6.99 16.52 -2.63
CA PRO A 83 -8.40 16.15 -2.73
C PRO A 83 -9.32 17.38 -2.70
N PRO A 84 -10.30 17.48 -3.61
CA PRO A 84 -11.34 18.49 -3.54
C PRO A 84 -12.19 18.24 -2.29
N GLY A 85 -12.16 19.18 -1.33
CA GLY A 85 -12.80 19.01 0.00
C GLY A 85 -11.81 18.79 1.15
N GLY A 86 -10.50 18.82 0.89
CA GLY A 86 -9.48 18.72 1.93
C GLY A 86 -9.29 17.28 2.44
N LEU A 87 -8.42 17.12 3.44
CA LEU A 87 -7.99 15.79 3.90
C LEU A 87 -9.09 14.90 4.45
N ALA A 88 -10.20 15.47 4.92
CA ALA A 88 -11.38 14.72 5.35
C ALA A 88 -11.92 13.80 4.23
N THR A 89 -11.69 14.16 2.98
CA THR A 89 -12.03 13.37 1.78
C THR A 89 -10.85 12.59 1.21
N GLY A 90 -9.67 12.69 1.82
CA GLY A 90 -8.41 12.16 1.31
C GLY A 90 -8.42 10.64 1.09
N PHE A 91 -9.07 9.87 1.97
CA PHE A 91 -9.26 8.43 1.77
C PHE A 91 -10.10 8.13 0.53
N GLN A 92 -11.28 8.74 0.40
CA GLN A 92 -12.15 8.53 -0.76
C GLN A 92 -11.43 8.92 -2.06
N TYR A 93 -10.70 10.03 -2.03
CA TYR A 93 -9.91 10.49 -3.16
C TYR A 93 -8.83 9.48 -3.58
N LEU A 94 -8.08 8.97 -2.60
CA LEU A 94 -7.05 7.95 -2.79
C LEU A 94 -7.61 6.63 -3.31
N CYS A 95 -8.76 6.21 -2.78
CA CYS A 95 -9.48 5.01 -3.18
C CYS A 95 -10.04 5.11 -4.62
N LEU A 96 -10.60 6.27 -4.98
CA LEU A 96 -11.11 6.57 -6.31
C LEU A 96 -9.99 6.62 -7.36
N ALA A 97 -8.84 7.19 -7.02
CA ALA A 97 -7.66 7.21 -7.90
C ALA A 97 -7.19 5.79 -8.26
N ARG A 98 -7.46 4.78 -7.44
CA ARG A 98 -7.16 3.36 -7.73
C ARG A 98 -8.34 2.55 -8.26
N ARG A 99 -9.55 3.13 -8.41
CA ARG A 99 -10.81 2.41 -8.73
C ARG A 99 -11.09 1.19 -7.84
N MET A 100 -10.56 1.15 -6.62
CA MET A 100 -10.66 -0.03 -5.74
C MET A 100 -11.50 0.28 -4.51
N ILE A 101 -12.82 0.34 -4.63
CA ILE A 101 -13.70 0.16 -3.48
C ILE A 101 -14.98 -0.50 -3.99
N ASP A 102 -15.27 -1.71 -3.53
CA ASP A 102 -16.64 -2.19 -3.43
C ASP A 102 -17.33 -1.55 -2.19
N ASP A 103 -18.65 -1.48 -2.19
CA ASP A 103 -19.38 -0.72 -1.16
C ASP A 103 -19.11 -1.19 0.29
N SER A 104 -18.77 -2.47 0.50
CA SER A 104 -18.41 -2.98 1.83
C SER A 104 -17.10 -2.37 2.33
N SER A 105 -16.08 -2.33 1.48
CA SER A 105 -14.80 -1.66 1.78
C SER A 105 -15.01 -0.17 2.07
N ARG A 106 -15.94 0.49 1.37
CA ARG A 106 -16.29 1.92 1.61
C ARG A 106 -16.86 2.14 3.00
N MET A 107 -17.81 1.31 3.39
CA MET A 107 -18.52 1.41 4.66
C MET A 107 -17.59 1.09 5.82
N GLN A 108 -16.74 0.08 5.64
CA GLN A 108 -15.74 -0.29 6.61
C GLN A 108 -14.74 0.85 6.81
N ILE A 109 -14.14 1.41 5.77
CA ILE A 109 -13.26 2.59 5.87
C ILE A 109 -13.97 3.76 6.60
N THR A 110 -15.22 4.07 6.24
CA THR A 110 -15.97 5.18 6.83
C THR A 110 -16.16 5.05 8.34
N ASN A 111 -16.52 3.86 8.84
CA ASN A 111 -16.78 3.61 10.27
C ASN A 111 -15.54 3.73 11.14
N GLU A 112 -14.39 3.63 10.51
CA GLU A 112 -13.23 3.01 11.11
C GLU A 112 -12.14 4.11 11.06
N TYR A 113 -12.16 5.05 10.10
CA TYR A 113 -11.39 6.30 10.07
C TYR A 113 -12.08 7.50 10.71
N ALA A 114 -13.24 7.32 11.35
CA ALA A 114 -13.66 8.22 12.42
C ALA A 114 -12.63 8.26 13.58
N ARG A 115 -11.69 7.31 13.62
CA ARG A 115 -10.61 7.19 14.62
C ARG A 115 -9.32 6.69 13.94
N ASP A 116 -8.42 7.61 13.60
CA ASP A 116 -6.99 7.47 13.29
C ASP A 116 -6.38 6.10 12.89
N PHE A 117 -5.66 6.12 11.75
CA PHE A 117 -4.68 5.15 11.19
C PHE A 117 -5.04 3.64 11.19
N ARG A 118 -5.12 3.03 9.99
CA ARG A 118 -5.11 1.57 9.81
C ARG A 118 -4.10 1.06 8.79
N ILE A 119 -3.47 -0.05 9.16
CA ILE A 119 -2.65 -0.90 8.30
C ILE A 119 -3.56 -2.04 7.82
N TRP A 120 -3.73 -2.18 6.50
CA TRP A 120 -4.50 -3.27 5.91
C TRP A 120 -3.55 -4.34 5.39
N LEU A 121 -3.69 -5.57 5.90
CA LEU A 121 -2.90 -6.73 5.52
C LEU A 121 -3.82 -7.78 4.91
N HIS A 122 -3.66 -8.09 3.63
CA HIS A 122 -4.34 -9.21 3.00
C HIS A 122 -3.36 -10.36 2.83
N THR A 123 -3.58 -11.43 3.59
CA THR A 123 -2.99 -12.75 3.31
C THR A 123 -4.04 -13.57 2.58
N LEU A 124 -3.72 -14.08 1.39
CA LEU A 124 -4.56 -15.10 0.78
C LEU A 124 -4.38 -16.37 1.63
N GLN A 125 -5.40 -16.74 2.41
CA GLN A 125 -5.48 -18.13 2.86
C GLN A 125 -5.60 -19.00 1.59
N PRO A 126 -4.84 -20.10 1.48
CA PRO A 126 -5.10 -21.06 0.41
C PRO A 126 -6.56 -21.52 0.51
N PRO A 127 -7.25 -21.74 -0.62
CA PRO A 127 -8.59 -22.28 -0.57
C PRO A 127 -8.54 -23.59 0.22
N LEU A 128 -9.45 -23.73 1.19
CA LEU A 128 -9.74 -25.02 1.81
C LEU A 128 -10.05 -25.98 0.66
N GLN A 129 -9.10 -26.86 0.37
CA GLN A 129 -9.35 -28.03 -0.47
C GLN A 129 -10.15 -29.06 0.33
N PRO A 130 -10.96 -29.86 -0.36
CA PRO A 130 -12.41 -29.98 -0.16
C PRO A 130 -12.85 -30.70 1.12
#